data_AF-A0A6S6U744-F1
#
_entry.id   AF-A0A6S6U744-F1
#
_cell.length_a   1.000
_cell.length_b   1.000
_cell.length_c   1.000
_cell.angle_alpha   90.00
_cell.angle_beta   90.00
_cell.angle_gamma   90.00
#
_symmetry.space_group_name_H-M   'P 1'
#
loop_
_entity.id
_entity.type
_entity.pdbx_description
1 polymer ?
#
loop_
_entity_poly.entity_id
_entity_poly.type
_entity_poly.pdbx_seq_one_letter_code
_entity_poly.pdbx_strand_id
1 'polypeptide(L)'
;MVLGVKMIILTSMSLSTLNITSVEELFTIFKQDFIDNETYLTKDTQSYLINVKKENCCPCPFGRIPKPERFWHIITKDERNPRARNNPCLDAKEKNRKYDIARAKRIHWIKTIIDNWQTDVQVKHFYQKRGNRVNLILWHSEKDFLIIIRKESNSTDRFLVSSYLIYRTEIRRYEKQLKEYEENAPIGIEWF
;
A
#
# COMPACT_ATOMS: atom_id res chain seq x y z
N MET A 1 -20.18 -20.67 8.41
CA MET A 1 -19.28 -20.79 9.58
C MET A 1 -18.13 -19.82 9.35
N VAL A 2 -18.24 -18.59 9.86
CA VAL A 2 -17.25 -17.53 9.60
C VAL A 2 -16.08 -17.75 10.55
N LEU A 3 -14.95 -18.20 10.01
CA LEU A 3 -13.69 -18.26 10.75
C LEU A 3 -13.29 -16.83 11.10
N GLY A 4 -13.39 -16.48 12.39
CA GLY A 4 -12.95 -15.20 12.91
C GLY A 4 -11.46 -15.02 12.63
N VAL A 5 -11.13 -14.11 11.73
CA VAL A 5 -9.76 -13.65 11.52
C VAL A 5 -9.31 -13.02 12.83
N LYS A 6 -8.37 -13.67 13.53
CA LYS A 6 -7.66 -13.06 14.67
C LYS A 6 -6.93 -11.84 14.13
N MET A 7 -7.50 -10.66 14.32
CA MET A 7 -6.85 -9.39 14.08
C MET A 7 -5.64 -9.31 15.02
N ILE A 8 -4.44 -9.56 14.49
CA ILE A 8 -3.19 -9.35 15.22
C ILE A 8 -3.02 -7.84 15.36
N ILE A 9 -3.62 -7.27 16.41
CA ILE A 9 -3.39 -5.91 16.81
C ILE A 9 -1.96 -5.87 17.37
N LEU A 10 -1.06 -5.21 16.66
CA LEU A 10 0.31 -4.96 17.13
C LEU A 10 0.24 -4.15 18.44
N THR A 11 0.32 -4.83 19.58
CA THR A 11 0.38 -4.20 20.91
C THR A 11 1.71 -3.47 21.06
N SER A 12 1.71 -2.19 20.72
CA SER A 12 2.56 -1.04 21.10
C SER A 12 4.06 -1.17 21.44
N MET A 13 4.72 -2.33 21.47
CA MET A 13 6.11 -2.42 21.92
C MET A 13 7.12 -2.17 20.78
N SER A 14 7.90 -1.11 20.97
CA SER A 14 9.21 -0.78 20.37
C SER A 14 9.39 -0.59 18.85
N LEU A 15 8.37 -0.20 18.10
CA LEU A 15 8.56 0.20 16.68
C LEU A 15 9.31 1.54 16.49
N SER A 16 10.00 2.09 17.50
CA SER A 16 10.79 3.32 17.36
C SER A 16 12.04 3.14 16.50
N THR A 17 12.57 1.92 16.45
CA THR A 17 13.70 1.52 15.61
C THR A 17 13.39 0.20 14.93
N LEU A 18 13.64 0.12 13.62
CA LEU A 18 13.44 -1.11 12.87
C LEU A 18 14.57 -2.08 13.22
N ASN A 19 14.22 -3.22 13.80
CA ASN A 19 15.11 -4.34 14.04
C ASN A 19 14.61 -5.58 13.26
N ILE A 20 15.39 -6.66 13.25
CA ILE A 20 15.04 -7.87 12.52
C ILE A 20 13.67 -8.43 12.94
N THR A 21 13.38 -8.49 14.24
CA THR A 21 12.12 -9.02 14.79
C THR A 21 10.91 -8.24 14.28
N SER A 22 10.95 -6.91 14.38
CA SER A 22 9.85 -6.06 13.90
C SER A 22 9.65 -6.16 12.38
N VAL A 23 10.71 -6.34 11.61
CA VAL A 23 10.60 -6.58 10.15
C VAL A 23 9.89 -7.90 9.87
N GLU A 24 10.24 -8.97 10.57
CA GLU A 24 9.62 -10.30 10.37
C GLU A 24 8.15 -10.31 10.83
N GLU A 25 7.80 -9.62 11.91
CA GLU A 25 6.40 -9.45 12.34
C GLU A 25 5.56 -8.73 11.27
N LEU A 26 6.06 -7.60 10.77
CA LEU A 26 5.39 -6.84 9.71
C LEU A 26 5.30 -7.67 8.42
N PHE A 27 6.35 -8.42 8.09
CA PHE A 27 6.36 -9.26 6.91
C PHE A 27 5.39 -10.44 7.04
N THR A 28 5.20 -10.97 8.25
CA THR A 28 4.22 -12.03 8.50
C THR A 28 2.82 -11.55 8.15
N ILE A 29 2.43 -10.34 8.57
CA ILE A 29 1.15 -9.73 8.22
C ILE A 29 1.05 -9.55 6.70
N PHE A 30 2.07 -8.97 6.09
CA PHE A 30 2.09 -8.76 4.63
C PHE A 30 1.97 -10.07 3.84
N LYS A 31 2.72 -11.09 4.24
CA LYS A 31 2.72 -12.40 3.61
C LYS A 31 1.36 -13.06 3.74
N GLN A 32 0.76 -13.01 4.92
CA GLN A 32 -0.58 -13.52 5.15
C GLN A 32 -1.61 -12.82 4.24
N ASP A 33 -1.56 -11.50 4.15
CA ASP A 33 -2.56 -10.70 3.43
C ASP A 33 -2.42 -10.77 1.91
N PHE A 34 -1.20 -10.81 1.38
CA PHE A 34 -0.94 -10.61 -0.05
C PHE A 34 -0.25 -11.77 -0.77
N ILE A 35 0.30 -12.74 -0.04
CA ILE A 35 1.03 -13.87 -0.64
C ILE A 35 0.28 -15.19 -0.38
N ASP A 36 -0.13 -15.43 0.86
CA ASP A 36 -0.71 -16.72 1.26
C ASP A 36 -2.22 -16.77 0.99
N ASN A 37 -2.96 -15.74 1.39
CA ASN A 37 -4.43 -15.70 1.22
C ASN A 37 -4.86 -14.90 -0.01
N GLU A 38 -3.94 -14.20 -0.64
CA GLU A 38 -4.19 -13.22 -1.71
C GLU A 38 -5.19 -12.11 -1.31
N THR A 39 -5.12 -10.98 -2.00
CA THR A 39 -6.09 -9.90 -1.83
C THR A 39 -6.62 -9.51 -3.18
N TYR A 40 -7.93 -9.34 -3.26
CA TYR A 40 -8.63 -9.03 -4.49
C TYR A 40 -9.31 -7.68 -4.36
N LEU A 41 -9.24 -6.89 -5.41
CA LEU A 41 -10.07 -5.71 -5.57
C LEU A 41 -11.26 -6.08 -6.44
N THR A 42 -12.41 -6.14 -5.79
CA THR A 42 -13.66 -6.56 -6.42
C THR A 42 -14.57 -5.36 -6.62
N LYS A 43 -15.23 -5.29 -7.78
CA LYS A 43 -16.34 -4.37 -8.11
C LYS A 43 -17.42 -5.18 -8.81
N ASP A 44 -18.63 -5.19 -8.25
CA ASP A 44 -19.74 -6.00 -8.76
C ASP A 44 -19.34 -7.46 -9.02
N THR A 45 -19.34 -7.93 -10.28
CA THR A 45 -18.95 -9.28 -10.69
C THR A 45 -17.47 -9.43 -11.06
N GLN A 46 -16.73 -8.33 -11.13
CA GLN A 46 -15.34 -8.30 -11.57
C GLN A 46 -14.39 -8.30 -10.38
N SER A 47 -13.35 -9.14 -10.44
CA SER A 47 -12.37 -9.26 -9.37
C SER A 47 -10.95 -9.30 -9.93
N TYR A 48 -10.07 -8.49 -9.36
CA TYR A 48 -8.67 -8.39 -9.77
C TYR A 48 -7.74 -8.70 -8.61
N LEU A 49 -6.81 -9.64 -8.81
CA LEU A 49 -5.75 -9.91 -7.85
C LEU A 49 -4.86 -8.67 -7.68
N ILE A 50 -4.61 -8.30 -6.42
CA ILE A 50 -3.64 -7.28 -6.05
C ILE A 50 -2.24 -7.88 -6.05
N ASN A 51 -1.52 -7.63 -7.13
CA ASN A 51 -0.19 -8.14 -7.38
C ASN A 51 0.85 -7.33 -6.58
N VAL A 52 1.59 -8.02 -5.71
CA VAL A 52 2.68 -7.42 -4.91
C VAL A 52 4.08 -7.72 -5.44
N LYS A 53 4.19 -8.31 -6.64
CA LYS A 53 5.45 -8.77 -7.25
C LYS A 53 6.29 -9.58 -6.27
N LYS A 54 5.73 -10.68 -5.74
CA LYS A 54 6.33 -11.46 -4.64
C LYS A 54 7.73 -12.00 -4.98
N GLU A 55 8.03 -12.17 -6.26
CA GLU A 55 9.32 -12.62 -6.81
C GLU A 55 10.34 -11.48 -6.96
N ASN A 56 9.87 -10.22 -7.05
CA ASN A 56 10.76 -9.06 -7.13
C ASN A 56 11.20 -8.66 -5.72
N CYS A 57 12.27 -9.28 -5.23
CA CYS A 57 12.74 -9.09 -3.86
C CYS A 57 13.91 -8.11 -3.76
N CYS A 58 13.89 -7.28 -2.72
CA CYS A 58 15.03 -6.48 -2.30
C CYS A 58 15.75 -7.13 -1.11
N PRO A 59 17.08 -6.92 -0.97
CA PRO A 59 17.83 -7.32 0.22
C PRO A 59 17.21 -6.77 1.51
N CYS A 60 17.28 -7.54 2.59
CA CYS A 60 16.88 -7.05 3.90
C CYS A 60 18.08 -6.37 4.58
N PRO A 61 18.04 -5.08 4.90
CA PRO A 61 19.16 -4.40 5.55
C PRO A 61 19.30 -4.80 7.04
N PHE A 62 18.31 -5.48 7.60
CA PHE A 62 18.26 -5.91 9.00
C PHE A 62 18.39 -7.43 9.18
N GLY A 63 18.43 -8.20 8.10
CA GLY A 63 18.37 -9.65 8.13
C GLY A 63 18.90 -10.29 6.86
N ARG A 64 18.81 -11.62 6.74
CA ARG A 64 19.40 -12.35 5.61
C ARG A 64 18.43 -12.68 4.49
N ILE A 65 17.13 -12.66 4.78
CA ILE A 65 16.10 -13.14 3.85
C ILE A 65 15.57 -11.95 3.04
N PRO A 66 15.72 -11.95 1.70
CA PRO A 66 15.12 -10.94 0.84
C PRO A 66 13.60 -10.91 0.97
N LYS A 67 13.00 -9.74 0.78
CA LYS A 67 11.54 -9.56 0.86
C LYS A 67 11.04 -8.78 -0.35
N PRO A 68 9.77 -8.94 -0.76
CA PRO A 68 9.23 -8.26 -1.93
C PRO A 68 9.42 -6.74 -1.86
N GLU A 69 9.76 -6.12 -2.98
CA GLU A 69 9.92 -4.66 -3.13
C GLU A 69 8.72 -3.91 -2.54
N ARG A 70 7.49 -4.39 -2.81
CA ARG A 70 6.25 -3.75 -2.35
C ARG A 70 6.07 -3.78 -0.85
N PHE A 71 6.57 -4.80 -0.16
CA PHE A 71 6.61 -4.82 1.30
C PHE A 71 7.42 -3.63 1.83
N TRP A 72 8.60 -3.39 1.24
CA TRP A 72 9.42 -2.25 1.61
C TRP A 72 8.75 -0.91 1.29
N HIS A 73 8.02 -0.79 0.17
CA HIS A 73 7.28 0.42 -0.21
C HIS A 73 6.14 0.77 0.76
N ILE A 74 5.64 -0.22 1.49
CA ILE A 74 4.60 -0.06 2.52
C ILE A 74 5.22 0.42 3.84
N ILE A 75 6.34 -0.14 4.28
CA ILE A 75 6.90 0.17 5.62
C ILE A 75 7.96 1.28 5.63
N THR A 76 8.30 1.83 4.46
CA THR A 76 9.28 2.92 4.31
C THR A 76 8.70 4.07 3.50
N LYS A 77 9.35 5.25 3.56
CA LYS A 77 9.05 6.40 2.70
C LYS A 77 10.26 6.82 1.87
N ASP A 78 9.98 7.43 0.72
CA ASP A 78 11.01 8.08 -0.11
C ASP A 78 11.52 9.32 0.63
N GLU A 79 12.73 9.25 1.17
CA GLU A 79 13.39 10.37 1.83
C GLU A 79 14.89 10.21 1.64
N ARG A 80 15.59 11.23 1.12
CA ARG A 80 17.04 11.17 0.90
C ARG A 80 17.74 10.70 2.18
N ASN A 81 18.24 9.47 2.17
CA ASN A 81 19.04 8.89 3.25
C ASN A 81 20.53 8.99 2.86
N PRO A 82 21.26 10.02 3.30
CA PRO A 82 22.69 10.15 3.00
C PRO A 82 23.53 9.01 3.59
N ARG A 83 22.97 8.21 4.52
CA ARG A 83 23.62 7.05 5.14
C ARG A 83 22.95 5.76 4.65
N ALA A 84 22.97 5.48 3.35
CA ALA A 84 22.35 4.34 2.63
C ALA A 84 22.45 2.92 3.27
N ARG A 85 23.16 2.78 4.40
CA ARG A 85 23.36 1.60 5.25
C ARG A 85 22.09 0.80 5.56
N ASN A 86 20.90 1.43 5.57
CA ASN A 86 19.63 0.76 5.85
C ASN A 86 18.60 0.87 4.72
N ASN A 87 19.02 1.14 3.47
CA ASN A 87 18.11 1.16 2.33
C ASN A 87 17.85 -0.28 1.86
N PRO A 88 16.61 -0.80 1.93
CA PRO A 88 16.34 -2.18 1.51
C PRO A 88 16.51 -2.39 -0.01
N CYS A 89 16.19 -1.40 -0.84
CA CYS A 89 16.30 -1.51 -2.28
C CYS A 89 17.46 -0.63 -2.78
N LEU A 90 18.63 -1.24 -3.05
CA LEU A 90 19.85 -0.56 -3.50
C LEU A 90 19.81 -0.14 -4.98
N ASP A 91 18.68 -0.28 -5.69
CA ASP A 91 18.54 0.19 -7.08
C ASP A 91 18.72 1.71 -7.13
N ALA A 92 19.59 2.21 -8.01
CA ALA A 92 19.86 3.63 -8.20
C ALA A 92 18.62 4.44 -8.64
N LYS A 93 17.60 3.80 -9.21
CA LYS A 93 16.31 4.43 -9.56
C LYS A 93 15.36 4.54 -8.37
N GLU A 94 15.50 3.66 -7.38
CA GLU A 94 14.77 3.69 -6.13
C GLU A 94 15.48 4.66 -5.19
N LYS A 95 14.86 5.81 -4.94
CA LYS A 95 15.40 6.79 -3.99
C LYS A 95 15.68 6.07 -2.67
N ASN A 96 16.74 6.51 -1.99
CA ASN A 96 17.00 6.13 -0.61
C ASN A 96 15.69 6.11 0.21
N ARG A 97 15.33 4.95 0.76
CA ARG A 97 14.13 4.78 1.57
C ARG A 97 14.47 4.82 3.05
N LYS A 98 13.64 5.49 3.84
CA LYS A 98 13.75 5.54 5.30
C LYS A 98 12.56 4.81 5.92
N TYR A 99 12.83 4.00 6.94
CA TYR A 99 11.78 3.38 7.74
C TYR A 99 10.79 4.42 8.24
N ASP A 100 9.49 4.12 8.09
CA ASP A 100 8.40 4.96 8.56
C ASP A 100 7.49 4.15 9.49
N ILE A 101 7.63 4.45 10.78
CA ILE A 101 6.90 3.79 11.87
C ILE A 101 5.39 3.90 11.66
N ALA A 102 4.94 5.07 11.22
CA ALA A 102 3.52 5.34 11.09
C ALA A 102 2.93 4.53 9.94
N ARG A 103 3.65 4.37 8.83
CA ARG A 103 3.25 3.46 7.75
C ARG A 103 3.27 2.00 8.20
N ALA A 104 4.37 1.57 8.83
CA ALA A 104 4.58 0.19 9.24
C ALA A 104 3.49 -0.33 10.19
N LYS A 105 3.14 0.43 11.22
CA LYS A 105 2.09 0.05 12.20
C LYS A 105 0.73 -0.22 11.56
N ARG A 106 0.48 0.31 10.35
CA ARG A 106 -0.81 0.28 9.67
C ARG A 106 -0.87 -0.73 8.52
N ILE A 107 0.13 -1.61 8.42
CA ILE A 107 0.15 -2.62 7.35
C ILE A 107 -1.13 -3.48 7.33
N HIS A 108 -1.66 -3.83 8.51
CA HIS A 108 -2.91 -4.57 8.67
C HIS A 108 -4.18 -3.83 8.18
N TRP A 109 -4.11 -2.50 8.00
CA TRP A 109 -5.24 -1.73 7.47
C TRP A 109 -5.41 -1.91 5.97
N ILE A 110 -4.34 -2.26 5.25
CA ILE A 110 -4.33 -2.21 3.79
C ILE A 110 -5.35 -3.19 3.21
N LYS A 111 -5.28 -4.46 3.60
CA LYS A 111 -6.23 -5.47 3.16
C LYS A 111 -7.65 -5.13 3.58
N THR A 112 -7.85 -4.73 4.84
CA THR A 112 -9.17 -4.35 5.37
C THR A 112 -9.82 -3.24 4.54
N ILE A 113 -9.08 -2.19 4.19
CA ILE A 113 -9.60 -1.09 3.37
C ILE A 113 -9.87 -1.54 1.94
N ILE A 114 -9.01 -2.38 1.35
CA ILE A 114 -9.24 -2.94 0.01
C ILE A 114 -10.49 -3.82 0.01
N ASP A 115 -10.70 -4.67 1.01
CA ASP A 115 -11.85 -5.59 1.05
C ASP A 115 -13.18 -4.83 1.26
N ASN A 116 -13.15 -3.64 1.89
CA ASN A 116 -14.35 -2.86 2.23
C ASN A 116 -14.52 -1.57 1.41
N TRP A 117 -13.74 -1.37 0.35
CA TRP A 117 -13.64 -0.07 -0.34
C TRP A 117 -14.94 0.45 -0.98
N GLN A 118 -15.93 -0.42 -1.22
CA GLN A 118 -17.24 -0.03 -1.76
C GLN A 118 -18.30 0.15 -0.68
N THR A 119 -18.13 -0.48 0.49
CA THR A 119 -19.14 -0.55 1.54
C THR A 119 -18.84 0.40 2.69
N ASP A 120 -17.57 0.70 2.93
CA ASP A 120 -17.16 1.67 3.94
C ASP A 120 -17.28 3.10 3.40
N VAL A 121 -18.25 3.84 3.92
CA VAL A 121 -18.54 5.24 3.54
C VAL A 121 -17.36 6.19 3.79
N GLN A 122 -16.43 5.83 4.66
CA GLN A 122 -15.23 6.60 4.95
C GLN A 122 -14.12 6.39 3.92
N VAL A 123 -14.20 5.31 3.12
CA VAL A 123 -13.27 5.05 2.02
C VAL A 123 -13.75 5.79 0.78
N LYS A 124 -13.09 6.90 0.48
CA LYS A 124 -13.23 7.61 -0.80
C LYS A 124 -12.32 6.98 -1.84
N HIS A 125 -12.69 7.04 -3.10
CA HIS A 125 -11.85 6.54 -4.17
C HIS A 125 -11.91 7.43 -5.41
N PHE A 126 -10.79 7.48 -6.15
CA PHE A 126 -10.70 8.23 -7.39
C PHE A 126 -9.50 7.75 -8.21
N TYR A 127 -9.53 8.03 -9.51
CA TYR A 127 -8.45 7.66 -10.43
C TYR A 127 -7.51 8.82 -10.72
N GLN A 128 -6.21 8.53 -10.77
CA GLN A 128 -5.18 9.45 -11.22
C GLN A 128 -4.43 8.88 -12.43
N LYS A 129 -4.51 9.57 -13.56
CA LYS A 129 -3.67 9.26 -14.73
C LYS A 129 -2.28 9.87 -14.54
N ARG A 130 -1.23 9.07 -14.73
CA ARG A 130 0.18 9.51 -14.71
C ARG A 130 0.91 8.93 -15.92
N GLY A 131 0.89 9.66 -17.03
CA GLY A 131 1.34 9.13 -18.32
C GLY A 131 0.52 7.90 -18.72
N ASN A 132 1.19 6.78 -18.99
CA ASN A 132 0.59 5.50 -19.39
C ASN A 132 0.22 4.61 -18.17
N ARG A 133 -0.04 5.24 -17.02
CA ARG A 133 -0.38 4.55 -15.77
C ARG A 133 -1.65 5.15 -15.23
N VAL A 134 -2.50 4.30 -14.68
CA VAL A 134 -3.69 4.75 -13.95
C VAL A 134 -3.60 4.21 -12.53
N ASN A 135 -3.55 5.12 -11.56
CA ASN A 135 -3.63 4.76 -10.15
C ASN A 135 -5.09 4.85 -9.69
N LEU A 136 -5.59 3.80 -9.05
CA LEU A 136 -6.70 3.90 -8.11
C LEU A 136 -6.14 4.36 -6.77
N ILE A 137 -6.72 5.43 -6.25
CA ILE A 137 -6.48 5.90 -4.90
C ILE A 137 -7.65 5.45 -4.05
N LEU A 138 -7.37 4.71 -2.98
CA LEU A 138 -8.34 4.46 -1.90
C LEU A 138 -7.90 5.30 -0.71
N TRP A 139 -8.76 6.21 -0.26
CA TRP A 139 -8.47 7.13 0.83
C TRP A 139 -9.51 6.96 1.95
N HIS A 140 -9.08 6.42 3.08
CA HIS A 140 -9.87 6.42 4.29
C HIS A 140 -9.80 7.81 4.93
N SER A 141 -10.85 8.60 4.72
CA SER A 141 -10.92 10.02 5.09
C SER A 141 -10.75 10.25 6.60
N GLU A 142 -11.43 9.48 7.45
CA GLU A 142 -11.29 9.64 8.92
C GLU A 142 -9.89 9.31 9.46
N LYS A 143 -9.21 8.33 8.84
CA LYS A 143 -7.89 7.86 9.28
C LYS A 143 -6.73 8.58 8.59
N ASP A 144 -7.04 9.49 7.66
CA ASP A 144 -6.08 10.12 6.75
C ASP A 144 -5.12 9.09 6.11
N PHE A 145 -5.62 7.91 5.73
CA PHE A 145 -4.79 6.82 5.23
C PHE A 145 -5.09 6.51 3.78
N LEU A 146 -4.05 6.41 2.97
CA LEU A 146 -4.14 6.27 1.52
C LEU A 146 -3.49 4.97 1.07
N ILE A 147 -4.12 4.29 0.11
CA ILE A 147 -3.61 3.12 -0.59
C ILE A 147 -3.59 3.44 -2.08
N ILE A 148 -2.47 3.13 -2.74
CA ILE A 148 -2.29 3.33 -4.17
C ILE A 148 -2.20 1.98 -4.86
N ILE A 149 -3.17 1.69 -5.72
CA ILE A 149 -3.15 0.51 -6.60
C ILE A 149 -2.97 1.01 -8.03
N ARG A 150 -2.03 0.43 -8.78
CA ARG A 150 -1.71 0.86 -10.14
C ARG A 150 -2.02 -0.21 -11.17
N LYS A 151 -2.67 0.21 -12.24
CA LYS A 151 -2.74 -0.51 -13.51
C LYS A 151 -1.79 0.16 -14.50
N GLU A 152 -0.90 -0.61 -15.12
CA GLU A 152 -0.08 -0.15 -16.25
C GLU A 152 -0.90 -0.34 -17.54
N SER A 153 -0.79 0.56 -18.53
CA SER A 153 -1.65 0.52 -19.74
C SER A 153 -1.63 -0.80 -20.51
N ASN A 154 -0.53 -1.55 -20.48
CA ASN A 154 -0.35 -2.80 -21.24
C ASN A 154 -0.44 -4.05 -20.36
N SER A 155 -0.92 -3.93 -19.13
CA SER A 155 -1.04 -5.06 -18.20
C SER A 155 -2.43 -5.12 -17.58
N THR A 156 -2.91 -6.35 -17.41
CA THR A 156 -4.10 -6.66 -16.62
C THR A 156 -3.78 -6.78 -15.13
N ASP A 157 -2.53 -6.56 -14.71
CA ASP A 157 -2.16 -6.59 -13.31
C ASP A 157 -2.52 -5.30 -12.59
N ARG A 158 -2.95 -5.46 -11.33
CA ARG A 158 -3.24 -4.37 -10.40
C ARG A 158 -2.20 -4.43 -9.30
N PHE A 159 -1.22 -3.53 -9.34
CA PHE A 159 -0.10 -3.55 -8.42
C PHE A 159 -0.37 -2.71 -7.18
N LEU A 160 -0.16 -3.27 -5.98
CA LEU A 160 -0.06 -2.46 -4.77
C LEU A 160 1.23 -1.66 -4.84
N VAL A 161 1.12 -0.34 -4.98
CA VAL A 161 2.30 0.54 -5.14
C VAL A 161 2.84 0.98 -3.78
N SER A 162 1.97 1.53 -2.93
CA SER A 162 2.33 2.02 -1.60
C SER A 162 1.07 2.29 -0.78
N SER A 163 1.24 2.49 0.52
CA SER A 163 0.20 2.92 1.44
C SER A 163 0.78 3.79 2.55
N TYR A 164 0.10 4.88 2.93
CA TYR A 164 0.63 5.80 3.93
C TYR A 164 -0.40 6.75 4.54
N LEU A 165 -0.04 7.33 5.69
CA LEU A 165 -0.74 8.47 6.26
C LEU A 165 -0.48 9.73 5.43
N ILE A 166 -1.55 10.43 5.10
CA ILE A 166 -1.53 11.75 4.49
C ILE A 166 -1.19 12.78 5.57
N TYR A 167 -0.25 13.67 5.28
CA TYR A 167 -0.01 14.82 6.16
C TYR A 167 -1.15 15.84 5.98
N ARG A 168 -1.52 16.55 7.06
CA ARG A 168 -2.58 17.58 7.01
C ARG A 168 -2.40 18.60 5.88
N THR A 169 -1.15 18.93 5.54
CA THR A 169 -0.78 19.83 4.45
C THR A 169 -1.12 19.30 3.06
N GLU A 170 -1.25 17.98 2.90
CA GLU A 170 -1.56 17.31 1.64
C GLU A 170 -3.06 16.97 1.49
N ILE A 171 -3.85 17.03 2.57
CA ILE A 171 -5.29 16.69 2.55
C ILE A 171 -6.02 17.49 1.47
N ARG A 172 -5.84 18.82 1.44
CA ARG A 172 -6.47 19.71 0.45
C ARG A 172 -6.17 19.32 -1.00
N ARG A 173 -4.99 18.76 -1.26
CA ARG A 173 -4.62 18.27 -2.61
C ARG A 173 -5.49 17.08 -3.00
N TYR A 174 -5.72 16.15 -2.08
CA TYR A 174 -6.53 14.96 -2.33
C TYR A 174 -8.03 15.26 -2.37
N GLU A 175 -8.52 16.18 -1.53
CA GLU A 175 -9.89 16.70 -1.62
C GLU A 175 -10.15 17.32 -3.00
N LYS A 176 -9.23 18.16 -3.49
CA LYS A 176 -9.33 18.76 -4.81
C LYS A 176 -9.40 17.70 -5.92
N GLN A 177 -8.54 16.69 -5.86
CA GLN A 177 -8.52 15.62 -6.85
C GLN A 177 -9.77 14.74 -6.81
N LEU A 178 -10.30 14.47 -5.61
CA LEU A 178 -11.56 13.75 -5.46
C LEU A 178 -12.70 14.54 -6.10
N LYS A 179 -12.80 15.84 -5.81
CA LYS A 179 -13.81 16.72 -6.40
C LYS A 179 -13.70 16.77 -7.93
N GLU A 180 -12.50 16.97 -8.46
CA GLU A 180 -12.25 16.96 -9.91
C GLU A 180 -12.67 15.62 -10.54
N TYR A 181 -12.41 14.51 -9.85
CA TYR A 181 -12.84 13.19 -10.30
C TYR A 181 -14.35 13.03 -10.26
N GLU A 182 -15.04 13.46 -9.20
CA GLU A 182 -16.51 13.39 -9.10
C GLU A 182 -17.21 14.23 -10.18
N GLU A 183 -16.65 15.39 -10.53
CA GLU A 183 -17.18 16.28 -11.58
C GLU A 183 -16.93 15.76 -13.01
N ASN A 184 -15.83 15.04 -13.23
CA ASN A 184 -15.37 14.63 -14.56
C ASN A 184 -15.22 13.11 -14.71
N ALA A 185 -15.88 12.33 -13.84
CA ALA A 185 -15.70 10.88 -13.79
C ALA A 185 -16.01 10.29 -15.17
N PRO A 186 -15.06 9.53 -15.77
CA PRO A 186 -15.31 8.94 -17.08
C PRO A 186 -16.53 8.04 -17.02
N ILE A 187 -17.45 8.21 -17.98
CA ILE A 187 -18.61 7.36 -18.16
C ILE A 187 -18.13 6.08 -18.84
N GLY A 188 -17.76 5.08 -18.05
CA GLY A 188 -17.23 3.81 -18.54
C GLY A 188 -16.23 3.18 -17.58
N ILE A 189 -16.13 1.86 -17.63
CA ILE A 189 -15.29 1.08 -16.74
C ILE A 189 -13.85 1.07 -17.29
N GLU A 190 -13.11 2.18 -17.19
CA GLU A 190 -11.74 2.23 -17.73
C GLU A 190 -10.73 1.45 -16.87
N TRP A 191 -11.16 1.01 -15.69
CA TRP A 191 -10.29 0.40 -14.69
C TRP A 191 -10.71 -1.00 -14.24
N PHE A 192 -12.01 -1.28 -14.27
CA PHE A 192 -12.59 -2.61 -14.07
C PHE A 192 -13.16 -3.15 -15.38
#